data_AF-A0A7S4HWP4-F1
#
_entry.id   AF-A0A7S4HWP4-F1
#
_cell.length_a   1.000
_cell.length_b   1.000
_cell.length_c   1.000
_cell.angle_alpha   90.00
_cell.angle_beta   90.00
_cell.angle_gamma   90.00
#
_symmetry.space_group_name_H-M   'P 1'
#
loop_
_entity.id
_entity.type
_entity.pdbx_description
1 polymer ?
#
loop_
_entity_poly.entity_id
_entity_poly.type
_entity_poly.pdbx_seq_one_letter_code
_entity_poly.pdbx_strand_id
1 'polypeptide(L)'
;RMLSKYADLIVDGLWLGSEDAACVPLEELNNNNVRAILAVGKGLAAPHVEDLEYLSIPAYDIPGYALLPHFPRCIEFIESNLGKGAVLVHCAQGVSRSATV
;
A
#
# COMPACT_ATOMS: atom_id res chain seq x y z
N ARG A 1 16.14 6.54 -1.79
CA ARG A 1 15.68 5.46 -0.88
C ARG A 1 15.00 4.43 -1.76
N MET A 2 15.23 3.13 -1.55
CA MET A 2 14.61 2.07 -2.34
C MET A 2 13.97 1.10 -1.35
N LEU A 3 12.66 0.91 -1.45
CA LEU A 3 11.94 -0.11 -0.69
C LEU A 3 11.82 -1.34 -1.58
N SER A 4 12.74 -2.28 -1.43
CA SER A 4 12.86 -3.47 -2.27
C SER A 4 12.91 -3.18 -3.78
N LYS A 5 12.94 -4.22 -4.60
CA LYS A 5 12.76 -4.09 -6.07
C LYS A 5 11.28 -4.10 -6.50
N TYR A 6 10.35 -4.13 -5.55
CA TYR A 6 8.92 -4.34 -5.76
C TYR A 6 8.07 -3.10 -5.47
N ALA A 7 8.69 -1.99 -5.04
CA ALA A 7 8.01 -0.73 -4.81
C ALA A 7 8.85 0.47 -5.25
N ASP A 8 8.15 1.49 -5.75
CA ASP A 8 8.70 2.76 -6.19
C ASP A 8 8.27 3.87 -5.23
N LEU A 9 9.19 4.79 -4.93
CA LEU A 9 8.88 5.99 -4.16
C LEU A 9 8.21 7.00 -5.10
N ILE A 10 6.95 7.35 -4.83
CA ILE A 10 6.18 8.28 -5.66
C ILE A 10 6.44 9.73 -5.21
N VAL A 11 6.28 9.97 -3.91
CA VAL A 11 6.63 11.21 -3.22
C VAL A 11 7.18 10.85 -1.84
N ASP A 12 7.76 11.81 -1.12
CA ASP A 12 8.32 11.53 0.20
C ASP A 12 7.25 10.93 1.12
N GLY A 13 7.57 9.77 1.71
CA GLY A 13 6.64 9.01 2.54
C GLY A 13 5.59 8.16 1.81
N LEU A 14 5.48 8.19 0.48
CA LEU A 14 4.47 7.39 -0.25
C LEU A 14 5.11 6.44 -1.25
N TRP A 15 4.92 5.15 -1.02
CA TRP A 15 5.39 4.06 -1.86
C TRP A 15 4.24 3.42 -2.63
N LEU A 16 4.48 3.06 -3.89
CA LEU A 16 3.60 2.25 -4.72
C LEU A 16 4.28 0.92 -5.04
N GLY A 17 3.63 -0.21 -4.79
CA GLY A 17 4.25 -1.51 -5.03
C GLY A 17 3.31 -2.69 -5.26
N SER A 18 3.90 -3.89 -5.40
CA SER A 18 3.20 -5.17 -5.48
C SER A 18 2.97 -5.80 -4.10
N GLU A 19 2.28 -6.93 -4.05
CA GLU A 19 2.11 -7.71 -2.81
C GLU A 19 3.45 -8.18 -2.24
N ASP A 20 4.43 -8.47 -3.10
CA ASP A 20 5.80 -8.83 -2.68
C ASP A 20 6.44 -7.71 -1.84
N ALA A 21 6.15 -6.44 -2.13
CA ALA A 21 6.67 -5.30 -1.37
C ALA A 21 6.13 -5.29 0.07
N ALA A 22 4.89 -5.73 0.29
CA ALA A 22 4.33 -5.87 1.63
C ALA A 22 4.92 -7.08 2.38
N CYS A 23 5.36 -8.11 1.64
CA CYS A 23 5.86 -9.39 2.19
C CYS A 23 7.37 -9.43 2.46
N VAL A 24 8.09 -8.34 2.23
CA VAL A 24 9.51 -8.25 2.63
C VAL A 24 9.66 -8.33 4.15
N PRO A 25 10.86 -8.63 4.68
CA PRO A 25 11.09 -8.61 6.12
C PRO A 25 10.72 -7.26 6.75
N LEU A 26 10.12 -7.29 7.95
CA LEU A 26 9.68 -6.09 8.67
C LEU A 26 10.79 -5.03 8.83
N GLU A 27 12.04 -5.48 8.99
CA GLU A 27 13.21 -4.59 9.05
C GLU A 27 13.35 -3.71 7.81
N GLU A 28 13.07 -4.23 6.62
CA GLU A 28 13.17 -3.47 5.36
C GLU A 28 12.08 -2.41 5.24
N LEU A 29 10.86 -2.72 5.70
CA LEU A 29 9.76 -1.77 5.82
C LEU A 29 10.12 -0.66 6.83
N ASN A 30 10.64 -1.04 8.00
CA ASN A 30 11.06 -0.12 9.06
C ASN A 30 12.22 0.79 8.63
N ASN A 31 13.19 0.28 7.88
CA ASN A 31 14.33 1.05 7.36
C ASN A 31 13.89 2.13 6.36
N ASN A 32 12.75 1.93 5.69
CA ASN A 32 12.10 2.93 4.84
C ASN A 32 11.00 3.72 5.56
N ASN A 33 10.91 3.58 6.89
CA ASN A 33 9.95 4.20 7.78
C ASN A 33 8.49 3.90 7.42
N VAL A 34 8.20 2.77 6.77
CA VAL A 34 6.82 2.34 6.49
C VAL A 34 6.14 2.01 7.81
N ARG A 35 5.01 2.67 8.09
CA ARG A 35 4.19 2.47 9.30
C ARG A 35 2.78 2.00 8.99
N ALA A 36 2.34 2.19 7.74
CA ALA A 36 1.01 1.85 7.31
C ALA A 36 1.03 1.24 5.90
N ILE A 37 0.12 0.30 5.65
CA ILE A 37 -0.03 -0.40 4.38
C ILE A 37 -1.48 -0.32 3.91
N LEU A 38 -1.68 0.18 2.69
CA LEU A 38 -2.95 0.20 1.98
C LEU A 38 -2.96 -0.91 0.93
N ALA A 39 -3.67 -1.99 1.21
CA ALA A 39 -3.81 -3.14 0.34
C ALA A 39 -5.07 -3.01 -0.53
N VAL A 40 -4.90 -2.76 -1.83
CA VAL A 40 -5.98 -2.57 -2.81
C VAL A 40 -6.17 -3.84 -3.65
N GLY A 41 -6.82 -4.84 -3.07
CA GLY A 41 -7.14 -6.08 -3.74
C GLY A 41 -7.87 -7.07 -2.86
N LYS A 42 -8.64 -7.98 -3.48
CA LYS A 42 -9.27 -9.09 -2.76
C LYS A 42 -8.28 -10.23 -2.51
N GLY A 43 -8.18 -10.68 -1.26
CA GLY A 43 -7.40 -11.86 -0.88
C GLY A 43 -5.89 -11.63 -0.80
N LEU A 44 -5.46 -10.37 -0.70
CA LEU A 44 -4.05 -10.04 -0.48
C LEU A 44 -3.61 -10.39 0.95
N ALA A 45 -2.35 -10.78 1.10
CA ALA A 45 -1.71 -11.01 2.37
C ALA A 45 -1.58 -9.70 3.17
N ALA A 46 -1.65 -9.83 4.49
CA ALA A 46 -1.37 -8.77 5.44
C ALA A 46 -0.34 -9.28 6.47
N PRO A 47 0.95 -9.35 6.09
CA PRO A 47 2.02 -9.69 7.03
C PRO A 47 2.23 -8.56 8.05
N HIS A 48 2.91 -8.83 9.16
CA HIS A 48 3.30 -7.81 10.15
C HIS A 48 2.14 -6.94 10.69
N VAL A 49 0.91 -7.47 10.71
CA VAL A 49 -0.30 -6.73 11.16
C VAL A 49 -0.28 -6.33 12.63
N GLU A 50 0.61 -6.93 13.44
CA GLU A 50 0.82 -6.52 14.83
C GLU A 50 1.72 -5.28 14.93
N ASP A 51 2.52 -4.99 13.89
CA ASP A 51 3.52 -3.93 13.86
C ASP A 51 3.13 -2.73 12.98
N LEU A 52 2.25 -2.94 11.99
CA LEU A 52 1.88 -1.96 10.97
C LEU A 52 0.37 -1.71 10.93
N GLU A 53 -0.01 -0.46 10.64
CA GLU A 53 -1.41 -0.10 10.43
C GLU A 53 -1.87 -0.56 9.04
N TYR A 54 -3.02 -1.23 8.95
CA TYR A 54 -3.53 -1.76 7.68
C TYR A 54 -4.89 -1.21 7.31
N LEU A 55 -5.04 -0.86 6.02
CA LEU A 55 -6.34 -0.68 5.37
C LEU A 55 -6.41 -1.60 4.15
N SER A 56 -7.43 -2.46 4.11
CA SER A 56 -7.68 -3.35 2.97
C SER A 56 -8.94 -2.96 2.22
N ILE A 57 -8.82 -2.74 0.91
CA ILE A 57 -9.94 -2.51 -0.01
C ILE A 57 -10.08 -3.76 -0.90
N PRO A 58 -11.20 -4.51 -0.81
CA PRO A 58 -11.38 -5.76 -1.56
C PRO A 58 -11.75 -5.50 -3.04
N ALA A 59 -10.82 -4.88 -3.77
CA ALA A 59 -11.00 -4.49 -5.17
C ALA A 59 -10.62 -5.60 -6.16
N TYR A 60 -11.41 -5.71 -7.23
CA TYR A 60 -11.13 -6.61 -8.35
C TYR A 60 -10.48 -5.84 -9.50
N ASP A 61 -9.50 -6.46 -10.16
CA ASP A 61 -8.79 -5.88 -11.31
C ASP A 61 -9.55 -6.13 -12.61
N ILE A 62 -10.75 -5.56 -12.72
CA ILE A 62 -11.61 -5.72 -13.89
C ILE A 62 -12.19 -4.36 -14.29
N PRO A 63 -12.41 -4.10 -15.59
CA PRO A 63 -12.91 -2.81 -16.05
C PRO A 63 -14.23 -2.34 -15.41
N GLY A 64 -15.06 -3.28 -14.94
CA GLY A 64 -16.36 -2.97 -14.33
C GLY A 64 -16.32 -2.70 -12.82
N TYR A 65 -15.17 -2.82 -12.14
CA TYR A 65 -15.09 -2.54 -10.71
C TYR A 65 -14.89 -1.05 -10.46
N ALA A 66 -15.84 -0.42 -9.77
CA ALA A 66 -15.76 1.01 -9.46
C ALA A 66 -14.83 1.26 -8.27
N LEU A 67 -13.61 1.74 -8.53
CA LEU A 67 -12.65 2.08 -7.47
C LEU A 67 -12.86 3.49 -6.90
N LEU A 68 -13.43 4.41 -7.68
CA LEU A 68 -13.67 5.81 -7.31
C LEU A 68 -14.41 5.98 -5.97
N PRO A 69 -15.44 5.19 -5.63
CA PRO A 69 -16.11 5.31 -4.32
C PRO A 69 -15.20 5.03 -3.12
N HIS A 70 -14.08 4.33 -3.31
CA HIS A 70 -13.13 4.02 -2.24
C HIS A 70 -12.09 5.12 -2.02
N PHE A 71 -11.91 6.03 -2.98
CA PHE A 71 -10.87 7.06 -2.94
C PHE A 71 -10.90 7.90 -1.66
N PRO A 72 -12.05 8.41 -1.17
CA PRO A 72 -12.06 9.21 0.05
C PRO A 72 -11.43 8.49 1.24
N ARG A 73 -11.74 7.21 1.42
CA ARG A 73 -11.20 6.39 2.50
C ARG A 73 -9.71 6.06 2.30
N CYS A 74 -9.29 5.80 1.07
CA CYS A 74 -7.88 5.56 0.75
C CYS A 74 -7.03 6.81 1.00
N ILE A 75 -7.49 7.96 0.53
CA ILE A 75 -6.80 9.24 0.67
C ILE A 75 -6.71 9.62 2.15
N GLU A 76 -7.80 9.51 2.90
CA GLU A 76 -7.81 9.78 4.35
C GLU A 76 -6.80 8.89 5.09
N PHE A 77 -6.71 7.61 4.74
CA PHE A 77 -5.73 6.70 5.33
C PHE A 77 -4.29 7.07 4.99
N ILE A 78 -4.02 7.46 3.74
CA ILE A 78 -2.70 7.92 3.30
C ILE A 78 -2.31 9.19 4.06
N GLU A 79 -3.15 10.23 4.01
CA GLU A 79 -2.88 11.53 4.63
C GLU A 79 -2.67 11.42 6.15
N SER A 80 -3.50 10.62 6.82
CA SER A 80 -3.42 10.41 8.28
C SER A 80 -2.14 9.70 8.73
N ASN A 81 -1.48 8.96 7.83
CA ASN A 81 -0.29 8.19 8.15
C ASN A 81 1.01 8.81 7.62
N LEU A 82 0.96 9.68 6.61
CA LEU A 82 2.13 10.42 6.12
C LEU A 82 2.79 11.31 7.21
N GLY A 83 2.02 11.75 8.22
CA GLY A 83 2.57 12.50 9.36
C GLY A 83 3.28 11.64 10.42
N LYS A 84 3.07 10.31 10.40
CA LYS A 84 3.64 9.36 11.36
C LYS A 84 4.83 8.58 10.77
N GLY A 85 4.85 8.42 9.45
CA GLY A 85 5.89 7.75 8.71
C GLY A 85 5.53 7.63 7.23
N ALA A 86 5.92 6.54 6.61
CA ALA A 86 5.63 6.25 5.22
C ALA A 86 4.45 5.26 5.08
N VAL A 87 3.77 5.34 3.94
CA VAL A 87 2.66 4.48 3.55
C VAL A 87 3.07 3.69 2.31
N LEU A 88 2.86 2.37 2.33
CA LEU A 88 2.94 1.52 1.14
C LEU A 88 1.53 1.26 0.60
N VAL A 89 1.25 1.75 -0.59
CA VAL A 89 0.04 1.42 -1.35
C VAL A 89 0.36 0.29 -2.32
N HIS A 90 -0.31 -0.84 -2.20
CA HIS A 90 -0.04 -1.98 -3.07
C HIS A 90 -1.31 -2.68 -3.54
N CYS A 91 -1.19 -3.42 -4.64
CA CYS A 91 -2.17 -4.41 -5.05
C CYS A 91 -1.46 -5.75 -5.26
N ALA A 92 -1.95 -6.62 -6.14
CA ALA A 92 -1.22 -7.86 -6.46
C ALA A 92 0.11 -7.54 -7.17
N GLN A 93 0.04 -6.82 -8.30
CA GLN A 93 1.21 -6.56 -9.16
C GLN A 93 1.78 -5.15 -9.04
N GLY A 94 1.11 -4.24 -8.35
CA GLY A 94 1.54 -2.84 -8.24
C GLY A 94 1.33 -1.98 -9.49
N VAL A 95 0.44 -2.38 -10.40
CA VAL A 95 0.31 -1.75 -11.74
C VAL A 95 -1.02 -1.05 -11.97
N SER A 96 -2.14 -1.65 -11.54
CA SER A 96 -3.49 -1.19 -11.90
C SER A 96 -4.20 -0.57 -10.69
N ARG A 97 -4.77 -1.40 -9.80
CA ARG A 97 -5.56 -0.94 -8.65
C ARG A 97 -4.82 0.01 -7.71
N SER A 98 -3.59 -0.32 -7.34
CA SER A 98 -2.80 0.52 -6.43
C SER A 98 -2.33 1.81 -7.07
N ALA A 99 -2.03 1.81 -8.37
CA ALA A 99 -1.62 3.00 -9.11
C ALA A 99 -2.80 3.93 -9.43
N THR A 100 -4.01 3.37 -9.44
CA THR A 100 -5.26 4.13 -9.65
C THR A 100 -5.66 4.93 -8.41
N VAL A 101 -5.28 4.45 -7.22
CA VAL A 101 -5.48 5.13 -5.94
C VAL A 101 -4.39 6.17 -5.75
#